data_AF-M9LYW8-F1
#
_entry.id   AF-M9LYW8-F1
#
_cell.length_a   1.000
_cell.length_b   1.000
_cell.length_c   1.000
_cell.angle_alpha   90.00
_cell.angle_beta   90.00
_cell.angle_gamma   90.00
#
_symmetry.space_group_name_H-M   'P 1'
#
loop_
_entity.id
_entity.type
_entity.pdbx_description
1 polymer ?
#
loop_
_entity_poly.entity_id
_entity_poly.type
_entity_poly.pdbx_seq_one_letter_code
_entity_poly.pdbx_strand_id
1 'polypeptide(L)'
;MSSSLFFGYPQLAVIPNAGILGLTAYCFSTVAPLWAFGWLGPQIRRICPDGFTLAEYIRRRYGWPVGVLSGLIFVGFMFCFMLVELNTYGSTVNVLGGVNPTIAALIVALSTTIYTAYGGFKASLYTDNVNAVIIMIFVVIATIAVGVNLDIDHARVESSGLLKPQRLGGELWYILTAALVFSQMFNQGFWQRAFASKNNKTLYLSVIFATVPLFAICFIVGMAGPLAWWAGLFDGPTAEDDGSLTFFYIINTLPNWVTGIVIVLAGCLSSSAYDTFQSAQISTIQNDVFLGRVNIWWCRAILVLINVPSVVLAVKNIDILEVFLVADLAAIACIPAFLLGLVPQLYFLNGVDAVGGAVGGFLTVFLFGTAFYGSAEQGIKLLGLPNGLYIDDFSVLGAFFAAPLGSLGWTFATFGMRAAATWVYCRYTGRAFNVFEYREFDVTKWALPEDRPADFHGVHGSGNPNDGHKLEDPAVLPEGAKLKRYGSEASTN
;
A
#
# COMPACT_ATOMS: atom_id res chain seq x y z
N MET A 1 -4.72 -10.36 2.49
CA MET A 1 -4.48 -10.96 1.16
C MET A 1 -5.73 -10.77 0.33
N SER A 2 -5.57 -10.60 -0.98
CA SER A 2 -6.64 -10.30 -1.95
C SER A 2 -6.79 -11.46 -2.93
N SER A 3 -7.94 -11.61 -3.59
CA SER A 3 -8.14 -12.56 -4.70
C SER A 3 -7.16 -12.34 -5.87
N SER A 4 -6.54 -11.16 -5.97
CA SER A 4 -5.51 -10.86 -6.99
C SER A 4 -4.31 -11.79 -6.89
N LEU A 5 -4.15 -12.48 -5.76
CA LEU A 5 -3.12 -13.50 -5.63
C LEU A 5 -3.25 -14.65 -6.63
N PHE A 6 -4.48 -14.95 -7.09
CA PHE A 6 -4.72 -16.04 -8.05
C PHE A 6 -4.30 -15.70 -9.47
N PHE A 7 -4.04 -14.42 -9.74
CA PHE A 7 -3.67 -13.93 -11.07
C PHE A 7 -2.19 -13.52 -11.09
N GLY A 8 -1.81 -12.58 -10.22
CA GLY A 8 -0.50 -11.93 -10.32
C GLY A 8 0.69 -12.83 -10.03
N TYR A 9 0.60 -13.74 -9.04
CA TYR A 9 1.73 -14.62 -8.71
C TYR A 9 1.95 -15.70 -9.77
N PRO A 10 0.91 -16.43 -10.24
CA PRO A 10 1.07 -17.38 -11.33
C PRO A 10 1.59 -16.73 -12.61
N GLN A 11 1.07 -15.55 -12.96
CA GLN A 11 1.53 -14.76 -14.11
C GLN A 11 3.04 -14.52 -14.04
N LEU A 12 3.52 -13.93 -12.94
CA LEU A 12 4.92 -13.53 -12.82
C LEU A 12 5.89 -14.71 -12.95
N ALA A 13 5.47 -15.89 -12.50
CA ALA A 13 6.28 -17.09 -12.54
C ALA A 13 6.53 -17.63 -13.96
N VAL A 14 5.68 -17.26 -14.93
CA VAL A 14 5.77 -17.70 -16.33
C VAL A 14 6.19 -16.60 -17.30
N ILE A 15 6.39 -15.36 -16.80
CA ILE A 15 6.87 -14.24 -17.61
C ILE A 15 8.27 -14.56 -18.17
N PRO A 16 8.53 -14.24 -19.46
CA PRO A 16 9.84 -14.46 -20.06
C PRO A 16 10.92 -13.72 -19.28
N ASN A 17 12.04 -14.39 -19.00
CA ASN A 17 13.17 -13.86 -18.23
C ASN A 17 12.90 -13.53 -16.74
N ALA A 18 11.71 -13.81 -16.19
CA ALA A 18 11.45 -13.76 -14.75
C ALA A 18 11.57 -15.14 -14.07
N GLY A 19 10.76 -16.10 -14.53
CA GLY A 19 10.78 -17.48 -14.05
C GLY A 19 10.50 -17.62 -12.55
N ILE A 20 10.96 -18.73 -11.95
CA ILE A 20 10.77 -18.97 -10.51
C ILE A 20 11.55 -17.97 -9.65
N LEU A 21 12.66 -17.43 -10.18
CA LEU A 21 13.41 -16.37 -9.50
C LEU A 21 12.55 -15.11 -9.34
N GLY A 22 11.84 -14.70 -10.38
CA GLY A 22 10.89 -13.59 -10.34
C GLY A 22 9.73 -13.86 -9.38
N LEU A 23 9.15 -15.05 -9.40
CA LEU A 23 8.13 -15.46 -8.42
C LEU A 23 8.64 -15.31 -6.98
N THR A 24 9.85 -15.80 -6.71
CA THR A 24 10.47 -15.70 -5.38
C THR A 24 10.68 -14.25 -4.98
N ALA A 25 11.15 -13.41 -5.91
CA ALA A 25 11.31 -11.97 -5.70
C ALA A 25 9.99 -11.30 -5.33
N TYR A 26 8.89 -11.64 -6.00
CA TYR A 26 7.59 -11.06 -5.70
C TYR A 26 7.02 -11.55 -4.37
N CYS A 27 7.15 -12.84 -4.06
CA CYS A 27 6.77 -13.38 -2.75
C CYS A 27 7.53 -12.69 -1.61
N PHE A 28 8.84 -12.46 -1.80
CA PHE A 28 9.67 -11.70 -0.87
C PHE A 28 9.19 -10.24 -0.76
N SER A 29 8.92 -9.61 -1.90
CA SER A 29 8.44 -8.23 -1.97
C SER A 29 7.08 -8.04 -1.30
N THR A 30 6.23 -9.08 -1.27
CA THR A 30 4.94 -9.05 -0.57
C THR A 30 5.09 -9.07 0.95
N VAL A 31 6.11 -9.76 1.48
CA VAL A 31 6.33 -9.81 2.94
C VAL A 31 7.16 -8.64 3.45
N ALA A 32 8.03 -8.05 2.62
CA ALA A 32 8.89 -6.93 3.00
C ALA A 32 8.15 -5.72 3.60
N PRO A 33 6.96 -5.29 3.10
CA PRO A 33 6.16 -4.25 3.73
C PRO A 33 5.87 -4.54 5.21
N LEU A 34 5.56 -5.79 5.59
CA LEU A 34 5.28 -6.13 6.99
C LEU A 34 6.45 -5.76 7.91
N TRP A 35 7.68 -5.98 7.45
CA TRP A 35 8.88 -5.61 8.19
C TRP A 35 9.01 -4.09 8.30
N ALA A 36 8.75 -3.37 7.20
CA ALA A 36 8.74 -1.92 7.20
C ALA A 36 7.70 -1.35 8.19
N PHE A 37 6.47 -1.88 8.21
CA PHE A 37 5.44 -1.50 9.17
C PHE A 37 5.80 -1.85 10.62
N GLY A 38 6.40 -3.03 10.82
CA GLY A 38 6.90 -3.46 12.14
C GLY A 38 7.96 -2.51 12.71
N TRP A 39 8.84 -1.99 11.86
CA TRP A 39 9.92 -1.08 12.26
C TRP A 39 9.50 0.40 12.31
N LEU A 40 8.73 0.88 11.33
CA LEU A 40 8.28 2.27 11.24
C LEU A 40 7.11 2.57 12.18
N GLY A 41 6.19 1.63 12.38
CA GLY A 41 5.02 1.79 13.25
C GLY A 41 5.40 2.29 14.65
N PRO A 42 6.32 1.63 15.37
CA PRO A 42 6.81 2.09 16.67
C PRO A 42 7.46 3.46 16.65
N GLN A 43 8.17 3.83 15.58
CA GLN A 43 8.82 5.13 15.46
C GLN A 43 7.81 6.25 15.25
N ILE A 44 6.84 6.03 14.36
CA ILE A 44 5.79 7.01 14.08
C ILE A 44 4.88 7.17 15.32
N ARG A 45 4.54 6.07 16.02
CA ARG A 45 3.81 6.10 17.31
C ARG A 45 4.48 6.96 18.38
N ARG A 46 5.82 7.08 18.39
CA ARG A 46 6.51 7.99 19.34
C ARG A 46 6.22 9.46 19.06
N ILE A 47 5.93 9.80 17.80
CA ILE A 47 5.66 11.18 17.37
C ILE A 47 4.15 11.49 17.44
N CYS A 48 3.31 10.53 17.05
CA CYS A 48 1.85 10.65 17.10
C CYS A 48 1.22 9.44 17.83
N PRO A 49 1.30 9.40 19.17
CA PRO A 49 0.83 8.24 19.93
C PRO A 49 -0.68 8.00 19.84
N ASP A 50 -1.46 9.08 19.68
CA ASP A 50 -2.91 9.01 19.53
C ASP A 50 -3.35 8.84 18.07
N GLY A 51 -2.41 8.97 17.11
CA GLY A 51 -2.71 8.85 15.69
C GLY A 51 -2.94 7.40 15.26
N PHE A 52 -3.42 7.23 14.03
CA PHE A 52 -3.67 5.90 13.46
C PHE A 52 -3.46 5.83 11.94
N THR A 53 -3.06 6.93 11.30
CA THR A 53 -2.72 7.02 9.86
C THR A 53 -1.35 7.65 9.66
N LEU A 54 -0.74 7.38 8.50
CA LEU A 54 0.50 8.04 8.09
C LEU A 54 0.25 9.51 7.72
N ALA A 55 -0.91 9.83 7.16
CA ALA A 55 -1.26 11.20 6.80
C ALA A 55 -1.32 12.09 8.05
N GLU A 56 -1.78 11.57 9.18
CA GLU A 56 -1.74 12.29 10.44
C GLU A 56 -0.31 12.54 10.93
N TYR A 57 0.59 11.58 10.79
CA TYR A 57 2.01 11.81 11.05
C TYR A 57 2.57 12.94 10.19
N ILE A 58 2.32 12.88 8.87
CA ILE A 58 2.76 13.91 7.92
C ILE A 58 2.19 15.27 8.31
N ARG A 59 0.90 15.34 8.68
CA ARG A 59 0.25 16.54 9.18
C ARG A 59 0.95 17.12 10.41
N ARG A 60 1.22 16.29 11.42
CA ARG A 60 1.85 16.74 12.68
C ARG A 60 3.31 17.16 12.47
N ARG A 61 4.04 16.50 11.57
CA ARG A 61 5.46 16.76 11.31
C ARG A 61 5.72 17.90 10.31
N TYR A 62 4.91 18.00 9.26
CA TYR A 62 5.15 18.88 8.11
C TYR A 62 4.08 19.96 7.92
N GLY A 63 2.98 19.88 8.68
CA GLY A 63 1.89 20.86 8.68
C GLY A 63 0.62 20.36 7.96
N TRP A 64 -0.48 21.04 8.25
CA TRP A 64 -1.81 20.65 7.76
C TRP A 64 -1.99 20.61 6.24
N PRO A 65 -1.42 21.51 5.41
CA PRO A 65 -1.66 21.46 3.97
C PRO A 65 -1.07 20.20 3.34
N VAL A 66 0.13 19.82 3.79
CA VAL A 66 0.83 18.62 3.33
C VAL A 66 0.10 17.37 3.81
N GLY A 67 -0.35 17.37 5.07
CA GLY A 67 -1.16 16.27 5.62
C GLY A 67 -2.46 16.01 4.87
N VAL A 68 -3.22 17.07 4.55
CA VAL A 68 -4.47 16.97 3.77
C VAL A 68 -4.19 16.46 2.35
N LEU A 69 -3.15 17.00 1.69
CA LEU A 69 -2.73 16.54 0.37
C LEU A 69 -2.36 15.04 0.38
N SER A 70 -1.56 14.61 1.36
CA SER A 70 -1.24 13.19 1.54
C SER A 70 -2.48 12.34 1.79
N GLY A 71 -3.42 12.81 2.63
CA GLY A 71 -4.69 12.14 2.86
C GLY A 71 -5.49 11.93 1.57
N LEU A 72 -5.59 12.95 0.71
CA LEU A 72 -6.26 12.85 -0.60
C LEU A 72 -5.57 11.84 -1.53
N ILE A 73 -4.23 11.87 -1.60
CA ILE A 73 -3.45 10.91 -2.40
C ILE A 73 -3.70 9.47 -1.90
N PHE A 74 -3.68 9.26 -0.58
CA PHE A 74 -3.90 7.93 0.01
C PHE A 74 -5.32 7.42 -0.23
N VAL A 75 -6.33 8.28 -0.20
CA VAL A 75 -7.71 7.92 -0.59
C VAL A 75 -7.76 7.51 -2.07
N GLY A 76 -7.16 8.29 -2.96
CA GLY A 76 -7.09 7.95 -4.39
C GLY A 76 -6.36 6.63 -4.67
N PHE A 77 -5.27 6.37 -3.95
CA PHE A 77 -4.54 5.10 -4.01
C PHE A 77 -5.40 3.91 -3.57
N MET A 78 -6.04 4.01 -2.40
CA MET A 78 -6.93 2.96 -1.90
C MET A 78 -8.14 2.75 -2.83
N PHE A 79 -8.64 3.80 -3.47
CA PHE A 79 -9.70 3.69 -4.49
C PHE A 79 -9.23 2.86 -5.69
N CYS A 80 -8.00 3.09 -6.19
CA CYS A 80 -7.44 2.26 -7.26
C CYS A 80 -7.36 0.79 -6.83
N PHE A 81 -6.89 0.51 -5.61
CA PHE A 81 -6.89 -0.86 -5.06
C PHE A 81 -8.28 -1.49 -5.04
N MET A 82 -9.30 -0.74 -4.60
CA MET A 82 -10.68 -1.22 -4.59
C MET A 82 -11.19 -1.60 -5.99
N LEU A 83 -10.81 -0.87 -7.05
CA LEU A 83 -11.15 -1.24 -8.44
C LEU A 83 -10.63 -2.63 -8.79
N VAL A 84 -9.38 -2.90 -8.41
CA VAL A 84 -8.67 -4.13 -8.73
C VAL A 84 -9.31 -5.31 -8.05
N GLU A 85 -9.62 -5.17 -6.77
CA GLU A 85 -10.30 -6.20 -5.99
C GLU A 85 -11.61 -6.63 -6.64
N LEU A 86 -12.42 -5.65 -7.05
CA LEU A 86 -13.71 -5.92 -7.69
C LEU A 86 -13.55 -6.52 -9.09
N ASN A 87 -12.61 -6.03 -9.88
CA ASN A 87 -12.34 -6.56 -11.21
C ASN A 87 -11.85 -8.02 -11.12
N THR A 88 -10.87 -8.27 -10.27
CA THR A 88 -10.28 -9.60 -10.06
C THR A 88 -11.33 -10.61 -9.61
N TYR A 89 -12.19 -10.23 -8.66
CA TYR A 89 -13.26 -11.11 -8.22
C TYR A 89 -14.29 -11.35 -9.33
N GLY A 90 -14.67 -10.30 -10.06
CA GLY A 90 -15.56 -10.40 -11.22
C GLY A 90 -15.02 -11.37 -12.27
N SER A 91 -13.73 -11.27 -12.60
CA SER A 91 -13.03 -12.16 -13.51
C SER A 91 -12.99 -13.60 -12.99
N THR A 92 -12.70 -13.81 -11.70
CA THR A 92 -12.71 -15.14 -11.07
C THR A 92 -14.06 -15.84 -11.23
N VAL A 93 -15.14 -15.13 -10.90
CA VAL A 93 -16.51 -15.64 -10.96
C VAL A 93 -16.95 -15.89 -12.40
N ASN A 94 -16.48 -15.08 -13.35
CA ASN A 94 -16.78 -15.26 -14.76
C ASN A 94 -16.07 -16.48 -15.36
N VAL A 95 -14.75 -16.60 -15.12
CA VAL A 95 -13.93 -17.70 -15.64
C VAL A 95 -14.39 -19.05 -15.08
N LEU A 96 -14.68 -19.12 -13.78
CA LEU A 96 -15.04 -20.39 -13.13
C LEU A 96 -16.54 -20.70 -13.13
N GLY A 97 -17.38 -19.68 -13.02
CA GLY A 97 -18.83 -19.84 -12.83
C GLY A 97 -19.68 -19.40 -14.01
N GLY A 98 -19.10 -18.75 -15.03
CA GLY A 98 -19.85 -18.20 -16.17
C GLY A 98 -20.81 -17.06 -15.79
N VAL A 99 -20.71 -16.52 -14.57
CA VAL A 99 -21.60 -15.46 -14.07
C VAL A 99 -21.09 -14.09 -14.53
N ASN A 100 -22.01 -13.13 -14.66
CA ASN A 100 -21.66 -11.76 -15.06
C ASN A 100 -20.73 -11.10 -14.01
N PRO A 101 -19.53 -10.62 -14.40
CA PRO A 101 -18.57 -9.97 -13.50
C PRO A 101 -19.17 -8.81 -12.70
N THR A 102 -20.08 -8.05 -13.31
CA THR A 102 -20.73 -6.89 -12.69
C THR A 102 -21.58 -7.28 -11.49
N ILE A 103 -22.31 -8.39 -11.61
CA ILE A 103 -23.18 -8.87 -10.52
C ILE A 103 -22.30 -9.33 -9.35
N ALA A 104 -21.21 -10.05 -9.63
CA ALA A 104 -20.26 -10.49 -8.62
C ALA A 104 -19.63 -9.30 -7.88
N ALA A 105 -19.12 -8.30 -8.61
CA ALA A 105 -18.55 -7.09 -8.04
C ALA A 105 -19.57 -6.31 -7.18
N LEU A 106 -20.81 -6.18 -7.66
CA LEU A 106 -21.86 -5.48 -6.92
C LEU A 106 -22.21 -6.18 -5.60
N ILE A 107 -22.28 -7.53 -5.59
CA ILE A 107 -22.55 -8.30 -4.38
C ILE A 107 -21.45 -8.05 -3.33
N VAL A 108 -20.17 -8.09 -3.72
CA VAL A 108 -19.06 -7.80 -2.79
C VAL A 108 -19.13 -6.36 -2.30
N ALA A 109 -19.29 -5.39 -3.20
CA ALA A 109 -19.34 -3.98 -2.82
C ALA A 109 -20.52 -3.66 -1.88
N LEU A 110 -21.71 -4.22 -2.12
CA LEU A 110 -22.88 -3.99 -1.26
C LEU A 110 -22.73 -4.69 0.10
N SER A 111 -22.37 -5.97 0.10
CA SER A 111 -22.25 -6.76 1.34
C SER A 111 -21.21 -6.15 2.29
N THR A 112 -20.02 -5.82 1.77
CA THR A 112 -18.94 -5.14 2.51
C THR A 112 -19.38 -3.79 3.03
N THR A 113 -20.03 -2.95 2.21
CA THR A 113 -20.52 -1.64 2.64
C THR A 113 -21.52 -1.76 3.78
N ILE A 114 -22.43 -2.75 3.75
CA ILE A 114 -23.43 -2.96 4.79
C ILE A 114 -22.74 -3.30 6.11
N TYR A 115 -21.92 -4.36 6.16
CA TYR A 115 -21.35 -4.78 7.44
C TYR A 115 -20.27 -3.82 7.96
N THR A 116 -19.53 -3.12 7.08
CA THR A 116 -18.56 -2.11 7.51
C THR A 116 -19.23 -0.84 7.99
N ALA A 117 -20.39 -0.46 7.43
CA ALA A 117 -21.19 0.64 7.95
C ALA A 117 -21.64 0.39 9.39
N TYR A 118 -21.93 -0.86 9.76
CA TYR A 118 -22.28 -1.19 11.15
C TYR A 118 -21.04 -1.40 12.04
N GLY A 119 -20.10 -2.24 11.63
CA GLY A 119 -19.01 -2.70 12.50
C GLY A 119 -17.66 -1.99 12.36
N GLY A 120 -17.48 -1.18 11.31
CA GLY A 120 -16.26 -0.42 11.05
C GLY A 120 -14.98 -1.27 11.09
N PHE A 121 -13.91 -0.69 11.65
CA PHE A 121 -12.59 -1.34 11.78
C PHE A 121 -12.62 -2.67 12.55
N LYS A 122 -13.48 -2.81 13.57
CA LYS A 122 -13.58 -4.05 14.36
C LYS A 122 -14.17 -5.21 13.55
N ALA A 123 -15.16 -4.93 12.69
CA ALA A 123 -15.69 -5.95 11.79
C ALA A 123 -14.64 -6.42 10.80
N SER A 124 -13.87 -5.49 10.21
CA SER A 124 -12.74 -5.82 9.30
C SER A 124 -11.68 -6.71 9.97
N LEU A 125 -11.35 -6.46 11.25
CA LEU A 125 -10.43 -7.35 11.99
C LEU A 125 -11.02 -8.76 12.22
N TYR A 126 -12.33 -8.87 12.41
CA TYR A 126 -12.97 -10.16 12.61
C TYR A 126 -13.02 -10.97 11.31
N THR A 127 -13.38 -10.33 10.18
CA THR A 127 -13.39 -10.95 8.85
C THR A 127 -11.99 -11.41 8.45
N ASP A 128 -10.95 -10.61 8.71
CA ASP A 128 -9.55 -10.99 8.48
C ASP A 128 -9.15 -12.28 9.22
N ASN A 129 -9.53 -12.43 10.50
CA ASN A 129 -9.21 -13.62 11.28
C ASN A 129 -9.88 -14.88 10.72
N VAL A 130 -11.14 -14.77 10.32
CA VAL A 130 -11.87 -15.88 9.69
C VAL A 130 -11.20 -16.25 8.37
N ASN A 131 -10.90 -15.25 7.54
CA ASN A 131 -10.27 -15.46 6.23
C ASN A 131 -8.89 -16.09 6.33
N ALA A 132 -8.08 -15.73 7.34
CA ALA A 132 -6.79 -16.36 7.57
C ALA A 132 -6.90 -17.89 7.77
N VAL A 133 -7.92 -18.35 8.51
CA VAL A 133 -8.17 -19.80 8.71
C VAL A 133 -8.63 -20.46 7.43
N ILE A 134 -9.57 -19.85 6.70
CA ILE A 134 -10.10 -20.41 5.44
C ILE A 134 -8.97 -20.56 4.41
N ILE A 135 -8.08 -19.56 4.29
CA ILE A 135 -6.93 -19.62 3.37
C ILE A 135 -6.02 -20.79 3.72
N MET A 136 -5.69 -21.01 5.00
CA MET A 136 -4.82 -22.14 5.38
C MET A 136 -5.42 -23.48 4.97
N ILE A 137 -6.72 -23.68 5.22
CA ILE A 137 -7.43 -24.91 4.81
C ILE A 137 -7.40 -25.06 3.30
N PHE A 138 -7.67 -23.97 2.57
CA PHE A 138 -7.71 -23.99 1.12
C PHE A 138 -6.36 -24.32 0.50
N VAL A 139 -5.27 -23.71 0.98
CA VAL A 139 -3.92 -23.97 0.47
C VAL A 139 -3.56 -25.44 0.65
N VAL A 140 -3.93 -26.07 1.77
CA VAL A 140 -3.74 -27.51 1.96
C VAL A 140 -4.54 -28.32 0.94
N ILE A 141 -5.82 -28.02 0.76
CA ILE A 141 -6.69 -28.74 -0.19
C ILE A 141 -6.17 -28.55 -1.63
N ALA A 142 -5.85 -27.33 -2.03
CA ALA A 142 -5.35 -27.00 -3.36
C ALA A 142 -4.02 -27.72 -3.64
N THR A 143 -3.09 -27.72 -2.67
CA THR A 143 -1.80 -28.42 -2.80
C THR A 143 -1.99 -29.92 -3.00
N ILE A 144 -2.88 -30.55 -2.23
CA ILE A 144 -3.19 -31.99 -2.38
C ILE A 144 -3.85 -32.25 -3.72
N ALA A 145 -4.85 -31.45 -4.11
CA ALA A 145 -5.59 -31.62 -5.35
C ALA A 145 -4.68 -31.49 -6.58
N VAL A 146 -3.80 -30.49 -6.59
CA VAL A 146 -2.76 -30.28 -7.60
C VAL A 146 -1.81 -31.48 -7.64
N GLY A 147 -1.25 -31.88 -6.49
CA GLY A 147 -0.26 -32.96 -6.44
C GLY A 147 -0.79 -34.34 -6.82
N VAL A 148 -2.09 -34.58 -6.72
CA VAL A 148 -2.72 -35.86 -7.08
C VAL A 148 -3.21 -35.89 -8.53
N ASN A 149 -3.68 -34.77 -9.08
CA ASN A 149 -4.37 -34.75 -10.37
C ASN A 149 -3.50 -34.24 -11.54
N LEU A 150 -2.41 -33.53 -11.28
CA LEU A 150 -1.53 -33.03 -12.34
C LEU A 150 -0.40 -34.02 -12.61
N ASP A 151 -0.33 -34.49 -13.85
CA ASP A 151 0.82 -35.22 -14.37
C ASP A 151 1.82 -34.23 -14.96
N ILE A 152 3.07 -34.29 -14.48
CA ILE A 152 4.11 -33.31 -14.84
C ILE A 152 5.02 -33.94 -15.88
N ASP A 153 5.08 -33.34 -17.07
CA ASP A 153 6.03 -33.75 -18.10
C ASP A 153 7.42 -33.18 -17.79
N HIS A 154 8.35 -34.07 -17.40
CA HIS A 154 9.74 -33.71 -17.12
C HIS A 154 10.47 -33.07 -18.31
N ALA A 155 10.10 -33.39 -19.55
CA ALA A 155 10.70 -32.76 -20.73
C ALA A 155 10.31 -31.28 -20.82
N ARG A 156 9.06 -30.94 -20.46
CA ARG A 156 8.56 -29.56 -20.41
C ARG A 156 9.21 -28.75 -19.30
N VAL A 157 9.57 -29.38 -18.17
CA VAL A 157 10.31 -28.71 -17.09
C VAL A 157 11.63 -28.15 -17.62
N GLU A 158 12.40 -28.96 -18.34
CA GLU A 158 13.70 -28.54 -18.88
C GLU A 158 13.55 -27.55 -20.04
N SER A 159 12.59 -27.78 -20.94
CA SER A 159 12.38 -26.91 -22.12
C SER A 159 11.81 -25.54 -21.77
N SER A 160 11.03 -25.42 -20.69
CA SER A 160 10.42 -24.15 -20.26
C SER A 160 11.45 -23.09 -19.85
N GLY A 161 12.64 -23.50 -19.39
CA GLY A 161 13.69 -22.59 -18.96
C GLY A 161 13.39 -21.80 -17.66
N LEU A 162 12.24 -22.03 -17.00
CA LEU A 162 11.78 -21.28 -15.82
C LEU A 162 12.68 -21.44 -14.59
N LEU A 163 13.47 -22.51 -14.54
CA LEU A 163 14.42 -22.83 -13.47
C LEU A 163 15.80 -22.19 -13.67
N LYS A 164 16.08 -21.66 -14.85
CA LYS A 164 17.39 -21.06 -15.15
C LYS A 164 17.50 -19.69 -14.48
N PRO A 165 18.70 -19.24 -14.10
CA PRO A 165 18.92 -17.86 -13.70
C PRO A 165 18.56 -16.92 -14.86
N GLN A 166 17.73 -15.92 -14.60
CA GLN A 166 17.26 -14.99 -15.62
C GLN A 166 17.44 -13.54 -15.14
N ARG A 167 17.73 -12.64 -16.08
CA ARG A 167 18.06 -11.23 -15.80
C ARG A 167 16.93 -10.50 -15.08
N LEU A 168 15.74 -10.47 -15.69
CA LEU A 168 14.58 -9.77 -15.15
C LEU A 168 14.20 -10.33 -13.78
N GLY A 169 14.27 -11.65 -13.56
CA GLY A 169 14.08 -12.27 -12.25
C GLY A 169 15.00 -11.70 -11.15
N GLY A 170 16.24 -11.33 -11.51
CA GLY A 170 17.18 -10.66 -10.61
C GLY A 170 16.82 -9.18 -10.35
N GLU A 171 16.41 -8.44 -11.38
CA GLU A 171 16.04 -7.03 -11.27
C GLU A 171 14.78 -6.83 -10.41
N LEU A 172 13.82 -7.76 -10.52
CA LEU A 172 12.57 -7.74 -9.76
C LEU A 172 12.80 -7.78 -8.24
N TRP A 173 13.93 -8.33 -7.75
CA TRP A 173 14.24 -8.31 -6.32
C TRP A 173 14.34 -6.89 -5.77
N TYR A 174 14.92 -5.97 -6.53
CA TYR A 174 14.94 -4.57 -6.12
C TYR A 174 13.65 -3.86 -6.50
N ILE A 175 13.22 -3.99 -7.76
CA ILE A 175 12.10 -3.21 -8.29
C ILE A 175 10.82 -3.48 -7.50
N LEU A 176 10.41 -4.75 -7.38
CA LEU A 176 9.18 -5.11 -6.66
C LEU A 176 9.31 -4.82 -5.17
N THR A 177 10.46 -5.11 -4.54
CA THR A 177 10.62 -4.86 -3.10
C THR A 177 10.46 -3.38 -2.80
N ALA A 178 11.13 -2.53 -3.59
CA ALA A 178 11.05 -1.09 -3.40
C ALA A 178 9.64 -0.57 -3.72
N ALA A 179 9.05 -0.99 -4.85
CA ALA A 179 7.68 -0.65 -5.24
C ALA A 179 6.68 -0.96 -4.12
N LEU A 180 6.61 -2.23 -3.70
CA LEU A 180 5.64 -2.69 -2.71
C LEU A 180 5.90 -2.09 -1.32
N VAL A 181 7.16 -1.97 -0.87
CA VAL A 181 7.43 -1.39 0.46
C VAL A 181 6.91 0.05 0.54
N PHE A 182 7.16 0.87 -0.47
CA PHE A 182 6.72 2.26 -0.46
C PHE A 182 5.25 2.43 -0.80
N SER A 183 4.71 1.69 -1.77
CA SER A 183 3.30 1.82 -2.15
C SER A 183 2.36 1.32 -1.06
N GLN A 184 2.72 0.26 -0.35
CA GLN A 184 1.92 -0.19 0.79
C GLN A 184 1.87 0.85 1.92
N MET A 185 2.80 1.83 2.00
CA MET A 185 2.69 2.93 2.96
C MET A 185 1.53 3.89 2.66
N PHE A 186 1.01 3.92 1.43
CA PHE A 186 -0.22 4.65 1.10
C PHE A 186 -1.47 3.91 1.62
N ASN A 187 -1.38 2.62 1.92
CA ASN A 187 -2.47 1.83 2.48
C ASN A 187 -2.68 2.15 3.97
N GLN A 188 -3.69 2.97 4.25
CA GLN A 188 -3.99 3.38 5.63
C GLN A 188 -4.54 2.24 6.48
N GLY A 189 -5.09 1.18 5.88
CA GLY A 189 -5.55 0.00 6.60
C GLY A 189 -4.41 -0.77 7.28
N PHE A 190 -3.21 -0.76 6.69
CA PHE A 190 -2.02 -1.35 7.29
C PHE A 190 -1.48 -0.50 8.43
N TRP A 191 -1.51 0.83 8.31
CA TRP A 191 -1.20 1.72 9.43
C TRP A 191 -2.17 1.53 10.58
N GLN A 192 -3.48 1.44 10.34
CA GLN A 192 -4.45 1.22 11.41
C GLN A 192 -4.20 -0.10 12.18
N ARG A 193 -3.88 -1.19 11.48
CA ARG A 193 -3.47 -2.47 12.11
C ARG A 193 -2.14 -2.33 12.85
N ALA A 194 -1.21 -1.62 12.22
CA ALA A 194 0.01 -1.03 12.76
C ALA A 194 -0.19 -0.52 14.19
N PHE A 195 -1.11 0.43 14.29
CA PHE A 195 -1.39 1.26 15.45
C PHE A 195 -2.36 0.62 16.44
N ALA A 196 -3.18 -0.34 16.02
CA ALA A 196 -4.07 -1.11 16.90
C ALA A 196 -3.34 -2.19 17.72
N SER A 197 -2.05 -2.46 17.47
CA SER A 197 -1.31 -3.45 18.26
C SER A 197 -1.18 -3.05 19.73
N LYS A 198 -1.31 -4.01 20.65
CA LYS A 198 -1.24 -3.77 22.10
C LYS A 198 0.06 -3.10 22.56
N ASN A 199 1.18 -3.54 22.00
CA ASN A 199 2.50 -2.97 22.26
C ASN A 199 3.46 -3.27 21.10
N ASN A 200 4.65 -2.69 21.15
CA ASN A 200 5.67 -2.88 20.11
C ASN A 200 6.17 -4.33 20.04
N LYS A 201 6.31 -5.02 21.18
CA LYS A 201 6.76 -6.42 21.21
C LYS A 201 5.78 -7.34 20.47
N THR A 202 4.48 -7.18 20.73
CA THR A 202 3.42 -7.92 20.04
C THR A 202 3.42 -7.59 18.55
N LEU A 203 3.62 -6.32 18.16
CA LEU A 203 3.74 -5.97 16.73
C LEU A 203 4.89 -6.72 16.04
N TYR A 204 6.09 -6.69 16.62
CA TYR A 204 7.24 -7.40 16.05
C TYR A 204 7.00 -8.91 15.95
N LEU A 205 6.44 -9.52 17.00
CA LEU A 205 6.10 -10.95 16.98
C LEU A 205 5.05 -11.27 15.92
N SER A 206 3.98 -10.47 15.82
CA SER A 206 2.95 -10.64 14.80
C SER A 206 3.52 -10.56 13.39
N VAL A 207 4.44 -9.62 13.13
CA VAL A 207 5.13 -9.50 11.83
C VAL A 207 5.96 -10.75 11.53
N ILE A 208 6.72 -11.27 12.49
CA ILE A 208 7.52 -12.49 12.32
C ILE A 208 6.62 -13.69 12.02
N PHE A 209 5.56 -13.89 12.81
CA PHE A 209 4.63 -15.00 12.63
C PHE A 209 3.79 -14.88 11.35
N ALA A 210 3.55 -13.68 10.83
CA ALA A 210 2.84 -13.46 9.57
C ALA A 210 3.74 -13.66 8.34
N THR A 211 5.05 -13.38 8.45
CA THR A 211 5.99 -13.41 7.33
C THR A 211 6.08 -14.78 6.68
N VAL A 212 6.31 -15.84 7.47
CA VAL A 212 6.56 -17.19 6.93
C VAL A 212 5.32 -17.77 6.24
N PRO A 213 4.12 -17.78 6.87
CA PRO A 213 2.92 -18.28 6.19
C PRO A 213 2.55 -17.46 4.96
N LEU A 214 2.66 -16.12 5.02
CA LEU A 214 2.36 -15.27 3.87
C LEU A 214 3.26 -15.59 2.67
N PHE A 215 4.58 -15.68 2.90
CA PHE A 215 5.52 -16.08 1.85
C PHE A 215 5.17 -17.45 1.27
N ALA A 216 4.94 -18.45 2.14
CA ALA A 216 4.63 -19.80 1.71
C ALA A 216 3.33 -19.87 0.89
N ILE A 217 2.27 -19.19 1.32
CA ILE A 217 0.99 -19.15 0.61
C ILE A 217 1.16 -18.50 -0.77
N CYS A 218 1.81 -17.33 -0.83
CA CYS A 218 2.05 -16.65 -2.10
C CYS A 218 2.89 -17.51 -3.05
N PHE A 219 3.92 -18.18 -2.54
CA PHE A 219 4.79 -19.03 -3.34
C PHE A 219 4.05 -20.26 -3.87
N ILE A 220 3.30 -20.96 -3.01
CA ILE A 220 2.50 -22.14 -3.41
C ILE A 220 1.48 -21.76 -4.49
N VAL A 221 0.76 -20.65 -4.30
CA VAL A 221 -0.23 -20.20 -5.29
C VAL A 221 0.47 -19.77 -6.58
N GLY A 222 1.59 -19.06 -6.50
CA GLY A 222 2.36 -18.66 -7.67
C GLY A 222 2.96 -19.82 -8.47
N MET A 223 3.26 -20.95 -7.81
CA MET A 223 3.70 -22.17 -8.49
C MET A 223 2.64 -22.76 -9.43
N ALA A 224 1.37 -22.32 -9.35
CA ALA A 224 0.34 -22.71 -10.31
C ALA A 224 0.71 -22.36 -11.76
N GLY A 225 1.44 -21.27 -12.00
CA GLY A 225 1.89 -20.89 -13.34
C GLY A 225 2.83 -21.93 -13.96
N PRO A 226 4.01 -22.19 -13.36
CA PRO A 226 4.93 -23.20 -13.84
C PRO A 226 4.31 -24.60 -13.89
N LEU A 227 3.48 -24.97 -12.91
CA LEU A 227 2.80 -26.27 -12.90
C LEU A 227 1.83 -26.42 -14.07
N ALA A 228 1.06 -25.39 -14.41
CA ALA A 228 0.18 -25.42 -15.59
C ALA A 228 0.99 -25.59 -16.88
N TRP A 229 2.16 -24.95 -16.97
CA TRP A 229 3.05 -25.11 -18.13
C TRP A 229 3.58 -26.54 -18.24
N TRP A 230 4.14 -27.06 -17.15
CA TRP A 230 4.74 -28.39 -17.13
C TRP A 230 3.72 -29.53 -17.28
N ALA A 231 2.45 -29.30 -16.92
CA ALA A 231 1.36 -30.24 -17.09
C ALA A 231 0.69 -30.20 -18.48
N GLY A 232 1.12 -29.29 -19.38
CA GLY A 232 0.50 -29.20 -20.71
C GLY A 232 -0.80 -28.40 -20.77
N LEU A 233 -1.15 -27.69 -19.70
CA LEU A 233 -2.34 -26.83 -19.66
C LEU A 233 -2.07 -25.41 -20.17
N PHE A 234 -0.79 -25.05 -20.32
CA PHE A 234 -0.32 -23.76 -20.81
C PHE A 234 0.97 -23.98 -21.60
N ASP A 235 1.11 -23.31 -22.75
CA ASP A 235 2.28 -23.49 -23.64
C ASP A 235 3.18 -22.24 -23.69
N GLY A 236 3.06 -21.36 -22.70
CA GLY A 236 3.83 -20.14 -22.57
C GLY A 236 3.03 -18.87 -22.91
N PRO A 237 3.53 -17.69 -22.49
CA PRO A 237 2.80 -16.43 -22.66
C PRO A 237 2.68 -16.04 -24.13
N THR A 238 1.47 -15.62 -24.50
CA THR A 238 1.11 -15.13 -25.83
C THR A 238 0.46 -13.74 -25.72
N ALA A 239 0.12 -13.11 -26.84
CA ALA A 239 -0.58 -11.82 -26.81
C ALA A 239 -2.02 -11.92 -26.24
N GLU A 240 -2.62 -13.12 -26.25
CA GLU A 240 -3.98 -13.36 -25.77
C GLU A 240 -4.02 -13.94 -24.35
N ASP A 241 -2.95 -14.64 -23.94
CA ASP A 241 -2.81 -15.23 -22.61
C ASP A 241 -1.44 -14.91 -22.03
N ASP A 242 -1.42 -14.00 -21.07
CA ASP A 242 -0.23 -13.55 -20.36
C ASP A 242 0.17 -14.48 -19.20
N GLY A 243 -0.57 -15.57 -18.98
CA GLY A 243 -0.34 -16.53 -17.91
C GLY A 243 -1.07 -16.22 -16.60
N SER A 244 -1.82 -15.11 -16.52
CA SER A 244 -2.60 -14.74 -15.32
C SER A 244 -3.75 -15.72 -15.01
N LEU A 245 -4.21 -16.49 -16.00
CA LEU A 245 -5.30 -17.45 -15.82
C LEU A 245 -4.84 -18.88 -15.50
N THR A 246 -3.52 -19.14 -15.46
CA THR A 246 -2.95 -20.47 -15.26
C THR A 246 -3.43 -21.20 -14.01
N PHE A 247 -3.66 -20.47 -12.91
CA PHE A 247 -4.27 -21.04 -11.71
C PHE A 247 -5.67 -21.60 -11.98
N PHE A 248 -6.50 -20.87 -12.73
CA PHE A 248 -7.85 -21.30 -13.07
C PHE A 248 -7.87 -22.46 -14.06
N TYR A 249 -6.88 -22.57 -14.94
CA TYR A 249 -6.74 -23.75 -15.82
C TYR A 249 -6.58 -25.02 -15.01
N ILE A 250 -5.76 -25.00 -13.96
CA ILE A 250 -5.61 -26.13 -13.05
C ILE A 250 -6.91 -26.41 -12.30
N ILE A 251 -7.58 -25.37 -11.79
CA ILE A 251 -8.86 -25.57 -11.08
C ILE A 251 -9.92 -26.18 -12.01
N ASN A 252 -9.92 -25.84 -13.30
CA ASN A 252 -10.88 -26.36 -14.27
C ASN A 252 -10.68 -27.85 -14.60
N THR A 253 -9.53 -28.44 -14.27
CA THR A 253 -9.32 -29.89 -14.39
C THR A 253 -9.82 -30.67 -13.17
N LEU A 254 -10.17 -29.97 -12.08
CA LEU A 254 -10.64 -30.58 -10.84
C LEU A 254 -12.18 -30.71 -10.83
N PRO A 255 -12.75 -31.56 -9.96
CA PRO A 255 -14.20 -31.69 -9.85
C PRO A 255 -14.89 -30.37 -9.49
N ASN A 256 -16.09 -30.14 -10.03
CA ASN A 256 -16.86 -28.89 -9.88
C ASN A 256 -17.05 -28.39 -8.43
N TRP A 257 -17.06 -29.29 -7.43
CA TRP A 257 -17.17 -28.87 -6.03
C TRP A 257 -15.95 -28.08 -5.55
N VAL A 258 -14.75 -28.35 -6.10
CA VAL A 258 -13.52 -27.59 -5.83
C VAL A 258 -13.65 -26.18 -6.40
N THR A 259 -14.13 -26.07 -7.64
CA THR A 259 -14.41 -24.77 -8.29
C THR A 259 -15.35 -23.92 -7.45
N GLY A 260 -16.41 -24.50 -6.90
CA GLY A 260 -17.33 -23.80 -5.99
C GLY A 260 -16.62 -23.26 -4.74
N ILE A 261 -15.73 -24.05 -4.13
CA ILE A 261 -14.93 -23.61 -2.98
C ILE A 261 -14.00 -22.45 -3.35
N VAL A 262 -13.34 -22.52 -4.51
CA VAL A 262 -12.43 -21.46 -5.01
C VAL A 262 -13.18 -20.14 -5.20
N ILE A 263 -14.38 -20.17 -5.79
CA ILE A 263 -15.21 -18.99 -5.97
C ILE A 263 -15.58 -18.35 -4.62
N VAL A 264 -16.05 -19.16 -3.67
CA VAL A 264 -16.41 -18.67 -2.32
C VAL A 264 -15.19 -18.04 -1.64
N LEU A 265 -14.04 -18.70 -1.71
CA LEU A 265 -12.80 -18.22 -1.12
C LEU A 265 -12.31 -16.92 -1.77
N ALA A 266 -12.35 -16.83 -3.10
CA ALA A 266 -12.03 -15.59 -3.81
C ALA A 266 -12.96 -14.44 -3.36
N GLY A 267 -14.24 -14.74 -3.10
CA GLY A 267 -15.19 -13.77 -2.56
C GLY A 267 -14.85 -13.34 -1.14
N CYS A 268 -14.51 -14.28 -0.26
CA CYS A 268 -14.06 -14.01 1.10
C CYS A 268 -12.80 -13.13 1.13
N LEU A 269 -11.79 -13.46 0.31
CA LEU A 269 -10.55 -12.69 0.16
C LEU A 269 -10.79 -11.27 -0.32
N SER A 270 -11.57 -11.14 -1.40
CA SER A 270 -11.90 -9.83 -1.97
C SER A 270 -12.71 -9.00 -0.99
N SER A 271 -13.64 -9.62 -0.24
CA SER A 271 -14.43 -8.92 0.77
C SER A 271 -13.57 -8.40 1.93
N SER A 272 -12.61 -9.20 2.41
CA SER A 272 -11.63 -8.76 3.45
C SER A 272 -10.78 -7.59 2.97
N ALA A 273 -10.25 -7.68 1.76
CA ALA A 273 -9.42 -6.62 1.21
C ALA A 273 -10.24 -5.34 1.01
N TYR A 274 -11.45 -5.48 0.45
CA TYR A 274 -12.34 -4.36 0.18
C TYR A 274 -12.84 -3.69 1.47
N ASP A 275 -13.22 -4.46 2.49
CA ASP A 275 -13.66 -3.90 3.79
C ASP A 275 -12.55 -3.14 4.52
N THR A 276 -11.31 -3.58 4.33
CA THR A 276 -10.11 -2.94 4.86
C THR A 276 -9.92 -1.58 4.23
N PHE A 277 -10.05 -1.49 2.90
CA PHE A 277 -9.96 -0.21 2.20
C PHE A 277 -11.11 0.72 2.56
N GLN A 278 -12.33 0.21 2.69
CA GLN A 278 -13.50 1.00 3.09
C GLN A 278 -13.33 1.63 4.48
N SER A 279 -12.97 0.80 5.45
CA SER A 279 -12.76 1.26 6.84
C SER A 279 -11.58 2.22 6.93
N ALA A 280 -10.48 1.96 6.21
CA ALA A 280 -9.33 2.86 6.13
C ALA A 280 -9.70 4.22 5.50
N GLN A 281 -10.41 4.22 4.37
CA GLN A 281 -10.86 5.43 3.69
C GLN A 281 -11.77 6.28 4.57
N ILE A 282 -12.74 5.68 5.28
CA ILE A 282 -13.61 6.44 6.18
C ILE A 282 -12.78 7.21 7.20
N SER A 283 -11.80 6.56 7.84
CA SER A 283 -10.98 7.22 8.85
C SER A 283 -10.03 8.27 8.26
N THR A 284 -9.45 8.02 7.08
CA THR A 284 -8.59 9.00 6.40
C THR A 284 -9.38 10.21 5.92
N ILE A 285 -10.57 10.00 5.34
CA ILE A 285 -11.46 11.09 4.93
C ILE A 285 -11.87 11.91 6.14
N GLN A 286 -12.31 11.26 7.22
CA GLN A 286 -12.74 11.95 8.44
C GLN A 286 -11.60 12.73 9.10
N ASN A 287 -10.50 12.05 9.45
CA ASN A 287 -9.45 12.62 10.30
C ASN A 287 -8.42 13.42 9.51
N ASP A 288 -8.03 12.97 8.32
CA ASP A 288 -6.88 13.54 7.60
C ASP A 288 -7.30 14.56 6.55
N VAL A 289 -8.37 14.29 5.79
CA VAL A 289 -8.87 15.20 4.74
C VAL A 289 -9.73 16.30 5.34
N PHE A 290 -10.76 15.92 6.11
CA PHE A 290 -11.66 16.88 6.74
C PHE A 290 -11.19 17.36 8.11
N LEU A 291 -10.01 16.95 8.58
CA LEU A 291 -9.43 17.38 9.86
C LEU A 291 -10.35 17.13 11.06
N GLY A 292 -11.17 16.09 10.99
CA GLY A 292 -12.17 15.79 11.99
C GLY A 292 -13.29 16.83 12.03
N ARG A 293 -13.60 17.56 10.96
CA ARG A 293 -14.69 18.57 10.96
C ARG A 293 -16.04 18.03 10.51
N VAL A 294 -16.06 16.81 9.99
CA VAL A 294 -17.23 16.20 9.38
C VAL A 294 -17.66 14.97 10.17
N ASN A 295 -18.96 14.82 10.40
CA ASN A 295 -19.53 13.67 11.08
C ASN A 295 -19.26 12.38 10.29
N ILE A 296 -19.03 11.25 10.99
CA ILE A 296 -18.76 9.95 10.39
C ILE A 296 -19.85 9.49 9.40
N TRP A 297 -21.12 9.87 9.59
CA TRP A 297 -22.20 9.52 8.67
C TRP A 297 -22.04 10.17 7.29
N TRP A 298 -21.57 11.41 7.23
CA TRP A 298 -21.23 12.06 5.96
C TRP A 298 -19.99 11.42 5.33
N CYS A 299 -19.00 11.00 6.12
CA CYS A 299 -17.85 10.25 5.62
C CYS A 299 -18.27 8.90 5.02
N ARG A 300 -19.24 8.22 5.63
CA ARG A 300 -19.84 6.98 5.09
C ARG A 300 -20.62 7.24 3.80
N ALA A 301 -21.36 8.35 3.73
CA ALA A 301 -22.04 8.74 2.49
C ALA A 301 -21.04 9.01 1.36
N ILE A 302 -19.93 9.70 1.65
CA ILE A 302 -18.82 9.91 0.71
C ILE A 302 -18.23 8.56 0.27
N LEU A 303 -18.02 7.62 1.19
CA LEU A 303 -17.54 6.27 0.83
C LEU A 303 -18.52 5.56 -0.12
N VAL A 304 -19.83 5.64 0.11
CA VAL A 304 -20.83 5.07 -0.82
C VAL A 304 -20.72 5.74 -2.19
N LEU A 305 -20.55 7.05 -2.25
CA LEU A 305 -20.33 7.79 -3.49
C LEU A 305 -19.03 7.40 -4.20
N ILE A 306 -17.97 7.02 -3.46
CA ILE A 306 -16.72 6.50 -4.01
C ILE A 306 -16.89 5.05 -4.50
N ASN A 307 -17.68 4.23 -3.81
CA ASN A 307 -17.93 2.82 -4.19
C ASN A 307 -18.66 2.69 -5.54
N VAL A 308 -19.58 3.60 -5.86
CA VAL A 308 -20.34 3.56 -7.13
C VAL A 308 -19.43 3.60 -8.37
N PRO A 309 -18.54 4.61 -8.54
CA PRO A 309 -17.60 4.61 -9.64
C PRO A 309 -16.62 3.44 -9.54
N SER A 310 -16.31 2.94 -8.34
CA SER A 310 -15.46 1.74 -8.21
C SER A 310 -16.07 0.54 -8.96
N VAL A 311 -17.35 0.27 -8.72
CA VAL A 311 -18.06 -0.83 -9.39
C VAL A 311 -18.17 -0.59 -10.89
N VAL A 312 -18.50 0.63 -11.32
CA VAL A 312 -18.66 0.96 -12.75
C VAL A 312 -17.34 0.83 -13.52
N LEU A 313 -16.23 1.29 -12.94
CA LEU A 313 -14.92 1.25 -13.58
C LEU A 313 -14.31 -0.16 -13.53
N ALA A 314 -14.55 -0.93 -12.48
CA ALA A 314 -14.10 -2.32 -12.40
C ALA A 314 -14.67 -3.19 -13.54
N VAL A 315 -15.89 -2.86 -14.04
CA VAL A 315 -16.55 -3.57 -15.14
C VAL A 315 -15.95 -3.23 -16.51
N LYS A 316 -15.24 -2.10 -16.64
CA LYS A 316 -14.69 -1.65 -17.93
C LYS A 316 -13.38 -2.34 -18.32
N ASN A 317 -12.88 -3.32 -17.55
CA ASN A 317 -11.61 -4.01 -17.78
C ASN A 317 -10.49 -3.04 -18.19
N ILE A 318 -10.39 -1.93 -17.45
CA ILE A 318 -9.28 -1.00 -17.60
C ILE A 318 -8.00 -1.77 -17.27
N ASP A 319 -6.90 -1.51 -17.97
CA ASP A 319 -5.59 -2.07 -17.60
C ASP A 319 -5.16 -1.47 -16.26
N ILE A 320 -5.51 -2.20 -15.22
CA ILE A 320 -5.35 -1.81 -13.82
C ILE A 320 -3.88 -1.92 -13.39
N LEU A 321 -3.09 -2.76 -14.08
CA LEU A 321 -1.68 -2.98 -13.75
C LEU A 321 -0.85 -1.73 -14.05
N GLU A 322 -1.11 -1.04 -15.16
CA GLU A 322 -0.44 0.23 -15.48
C GLU A 322 -0.70 1.30 -14.41
N VAL A 323 -1.95 1.41 -13.95
CA VAL A 323 -2.33 2.38 -12.91
C VAL A 323 -1.55 2.12 -11.61
N PHE A 324 -1.35 0.85 -11.25
CA PHE A 324 -0.54 0.50 -10.08
C PHE A 324 0.94 0.75 -10.26
N LEU A 325 1.50 0.48 -11.44
CA LEU A 325 2.91 0.75 -11.69
C LEU A 325 3.22 2.25 -11.54
N VAL A 326 2.34 3.11 -12.04
CA VAL A 326 2.45 4.56 -11.83
C VAL A 326 2.31 4.93 -10.36
N ALA A 327 1.36 4.32 -9.65
CA ALA A 327 1.16 4.55 -8.22
C ALA A 327 2.35 4.09 -7.37
N ASP A 328 2.99 2.97 -7.73
CA ASP A 328 4.18 2.43 -7.09
C ASP A 328 5.37 3.35 -7.29
N LEU A 329 5.59 3.81 -8.53
CA LEU A 329 6.62 4.80 -8.85
C LEU A 329 6.37 6.13 -8.10
N ALA A 330 5.11 6.55 -8.01
CA ALA A 330 4.73 7.72 -7.23
C ALA A 330 5.03 7.55 -5.74
N ALA A 331 4.78 6.36 -5.19
CA ALA A 331 5.03 6.09 -3.77
C ALA A 331 6.51 6.16 -3.42
N ILE A 332 7.37 5.52 -4.21
CA ILE A 332 8.82 5.56 -4.00
C ILE A 332 9.41 6.95 -4.27
N ALA A 333 8.80 7.76 -5.15
CA ALA A 333 9.20 9.16 -5.33
C ALA A 333 8.79 10.05 -4.15
N CYS A 334 7.64 9.80 -3.51
CA CYS A 334 7.11 10.69 -2.48
C CYS A 334 7.56 10.34 -1.06
N ILE A 335 7.44 9.07 -0.67
CA ILE A 335 7.54 8.64 0.72
C ILE A 335 8.93 8.86 1.36
N PRO A 336 10.07 8.61 0.68
CA PRO A 336 11.39 8.81 1.28
C PRO A 336 11.59 10.21 1.87
N ALA A 337 11.14 11.26 1.18
CA ALA A 337 11.17 12.63 1.67
C ALA A 337 10.39 12.81 2.98
N PHE A 338 9.20 12.19 3.10
CA PHE A 338 8.41 12.26 4.33
C PHE A 338 9.06 11.49 5.48
N LEU A 339 9.69 10.35 5.21
CA LEU A 339 10.37 9.54 6.24
C LEU A 339 11.61 10.22 6.83
N LEU A 340 12.24 11.18 6.15
CA LEU A 340 13.35 11.98 6.72
C LEU A 340 12.95 12.69 8.02
N GLY A 341 11.67 13.00 8.19
CA GLY A 341 11.11 13.62 9.39
C GLY A 341 11.14 12.71 10.62
N LEU A 342 11.42 11.42 10.46
CA LEU A 342 11.65 10.48 11.57
C LEU A 342 13.05 10.62 12.17
N VAL A 343 14.01 11.18 11.42
CA VAL A 343 15.38 11.40 11.89
C VAL A 343 15.40 12.66 12.76
N PRO A 344 15.65 12.54 14.08
CA PRO A 344 15.55 13.67 15.00
C PRO A 344 16.48 14.85 14.66
N GLN A 345 17.64 14.54 14.09
CA GLN A 345 18.64 15.53 13.68
C GLN A 345 18.18 16.40 12.50
N LEU A 346 17.18 15.95 11.73
CA LEU A 346 16.65 16.65 10.56
C LEU A 346 15.39 17.49 10.89
N TYR A 347 15.31 18.02 12.11
CA TYR A 347 14.17 18.83 12.56
C TYR A 347 13.97 20.10 11.71
N PHE A 348 15.03 20.62 11.08
CA PHE A 348 15.00 21.83 10.26
C PHE A 348 14.27 21.67 8.92
N LEU A 349 13.96 20.43 8.50
CA LEU A 349 13.17 20.15 7.30
C LEU A 349 11.70 20.48 7.52
N ASN A 350 11.12 21.24 6.58
CA ASN A 350 9.73 21.69 6.58
C ASN A 350 8.91 20.99 5.49
N GLY A 351 7.59 21.18 5.51
CA GLY A 351 6.69 20.57 4.53
C GLY A 351 6.97 20.99 3.08
N VAL A 352 7.43 22.22 2.84
CA VAL A 352 7.86 22.67 1.51
C VAL A 352 9.06 21.86 1.00
N ASP A 353 10.00 21.53 1.89
CA ASP A 353 11.19 20.77 1.51
C ASP A 353 10.80 19.31 1.19
N ALA A 354 9.90 18.72 1.98
CA ALA A 354 9.39 17.37 1.74
C ALA A 354 8.57 17.27 0.44
N VAL A 355 7.72 18.26 0.15
CA VAL A 355 6.98 18.34 -1.14
C VAL A 355 7.93 18.58 -2.30
N GLY A 356 8.94 19.44 -2.13
CA GLY A 356 9.98 19.65 -3.11
C GLY A 356 10.80 18.38 -3.39
N GLY A 357 11.05 17.57 -2.37
CA GLY A 357 11.58 16.21 -2.48
C GLY A 357 10.68 15.30 -3.30
N ALA A 358 9.40 15.19 -2.93
CA ALA A 358 8.44 14.35 -3.64
C ALA A 358 8.35 14.68 -5.15
N VAL A 359 8.23 15.97 -5.49
CA VAL A 359 8.25 16.43 -6.89
C VAL A 359 9.61 16.19 -7.54
N GLY A 360 10.69 16.39 -6.79
CA GLY A 360 12.06 16.14 -7.23
C GLY A 360 12.35 14.66 -7.54
N GLY A 361 11.68 13.72 -6.87
CA GLY A 361 11.71 12.30 -7.19
C GLY A 361 11.25 12.05 -8.63
N PHE A 362 10.05 12.53 -8.99
CA PHE A 362 9.55 12.45 -10.36
C PHE A 362 10.44 13.19 -11.37
N LEU A 363 10.93 14.38 -11.00
CA LEU A 363 11.85 15.13 -11.85
C LEU A 363 13.13 14.33 -12.14
N THR A 364 13.67 13.62 -11.15
CA THR A 364 14.89 12.83 -11.31
C THR A 364 14.65 11.61 -12.19
N VAL A 365 13.48 10.97 -12.11
CA VAL A 365 13.09 9.91 -13.05
C VAL A 365 12.98 10.45 -14.48
N PHE A 366 12.37 11.61 -14.67
CA PHE A 366 12.31 12.27 -15.97
C PHE A 366 13.70 12.61 -16.53
N LEU A 367 14.59 13.16 -15.70
CA LEU A 367 15.97 13.48 -16.08
C LEU A 367 16.76 12.21 -16.43
N PHE A 368 16.61 11.15 -15.64
CA PHE A 368 17.20 9.84 -15.93
C PHE A 368 16.68 9.28 -17.25
N GLY A 369 15.36 9.25 -17.46
CA GLY A 369 14.76 8.76 -18.70
C GLY A 369 15.19 9.57 -19.93
N THR A 370 15.30 10.90 -19.79
CA THR A 370 15.81 11.78 -20.86
C THR A 370 17.26 11.46 -21.21
N ALA A 371 18.11 11.21 -20.21
CA ALA A 371 19.50 10.84 -20.42
C ALA A 371 19.65 9.42 -21.01
N PHE A 372 18.83 8.48 -20.56
CA PHE A 372 18.87 7.08 -21.00
C PHE A 372 18.40 6.91 -22.45
N TYR A 373 17.29 7.56 -22.81
CA TYR A 373 16.69 7.46 -24.15
C TYR A 373 17.17 8.53 -25.14
N GLY A 374 17.87 9.57 -24.67
CA GLY A 374 18.30 10.70 -25.50
C GLY A 374 17.15 11.61 -25.97
N SER A 375 15.93 11.43 -25.43
CA SER A 375 14.74 12.22 -25.79
C SER A 375 13.91 12.56 -24.56
N ALA A 376 13.54 13.84 -24.45
CA ALA A 376 12.68 14.33 -23.37
C ALA A 376 11.26 13.73 -23.46
N GLU A 377 10.75 13.46 -24.66
CA GLU A 377 9.43 12.86 -24.84
C GLU A 377 9.38 11.45 -24.25
N GLN A 378 10.42 10.65 -24.50
CA GLN A 378 10.53 9.29 -23.95
C GLN A 378 10.80 9.32 -22.43
N GLY A 379 11.54 10.32 -21.94
CA GLY A 379 11.73 10.54 -20.52
C GLY A 379 10.43 10.83 -19.76
N ILE A 380 9.50 11.62 -20.32
CA ILE A 380 8.19 11.85 -19.70
C ILE A 380 7.35 10.58 -19.76
N LYS A 381 7.36 9.87 -20.89
CA LYS A 381 6.64 8.60 -21.03
C LYS A 381 7.10 7.58 -19.98
N LEU A 382 8.38 7.55 -19.60
CA LEU A 382 8.88 6.64 -18.56
C LEU A 382 8.18 6.82 -17.20
N LEU A 383 7.69 8.02 -16.86
CA LEU A 383 6.91 8.24 -15.64
C LEU A 383 5.59 7.47 -15.62
N GLY A 384 5.03 7.22 -16.81
CA GLY A 384 3.81 6.43 -16.98
C GLY A 384 4.06 4.93 -17.08
N LEU A 385 5.32 4.49 -17.18
CA LEU A 385 5.70 3.09 -17.45
C LEU A 385 4.80 2.41 -18.51
N PRO A 386 4.62 3.00 -19.72
CA PRO A 386 3.61 2.59 -20.70
C PRO A 386 3.87 1.21 -21.32
N ASN A 387 5.06 0.66 -21.11
CA ASN A 387 5.43 -0.68 -21.57
C ASN A 387 5.41 -1.68 -20.40
N GLY A 388 4.86 -1.28 -19.25
CA GLY A 388 4.79 -2.08 -18.04
C GLY A 388 6.15 -2.28 -17.34
N LEU A 389 6.20 -3.33 -16.52
CA LEU A 389 7.39 -3.72 -15.74
C LEU A 389 8.34 -4.66 -16.51
N TYR A 390 7.82 -5.34 -17.53
CA TYR A 390 8.44 -6.54 -18.12
C TYR A 390 9.16 -6.21 -19.44
N ILE A 391 10.00 -5.17 -19.43
CA ILE A 391 10.73 -4.70 -20.60
C ILE A 391 12.15 -5.29 -20.57
N ASP A 392 12.67 -5.67 -21.74
CA ASP A 392 14.04 -6.14 -21.86
C ASP A 392 15.07 -4.99 -21.96
N ASP A 393 14.98 -4.01 -21.06
CA ASP A 393 15.98 -2.96 -20.88
C ASP A 393 16.27 -2.68 -19.38
N PHE A 394 17.04 -1.65 -19.05
CA PHE A 394 17.32 -1.24 -17.66
C PHE A 394 16.58 0.04 -17.26
N SER A 395 15.62 0.49 -18.06
CA SER A 395 14.94 1.77 -17.86
C SER A 395 14.10 1.78 -16.58
N VAL A 396 13.34 0.71 -16.35
CA VAL A 396 12.49 0.52 -15.18
C VAL A 396 13.35 0.44 -13.91
N LEU A 397 14.40 -0.39 -13.94
CA LEU A 397 15.35 -0.50 -12.83
C LEU A 397 15.95 0.87 -12.48
N GLY A 398 16.42 1.60 -13.49
CA GLY A 398 16.98 2.93 -13.32
C GLY A 398 15.98 3.95 -12.79
N ALA A 399 14.71 3.90 -13.22
CA ALA A 399 13.65 4.75 -12.68
C ALA A 399 13.41 4.49 -11.18
N PHE A 400 13.36 3.23 -10.76
CA PHE A 400 13.19 2.85 -9.35
C PHE A 400 14.39 3.20 -8.47
N PHE A 401 15.61 3.31 -9.03
CA PHE A 401 16.76 3.89 -8.32
C PHE A 401 16.75 5.41 -8.30
N ALA A 402 16.37 6.04 -9.41
CA ALA A 402 16.36 7.49 -9.57
C ALA A 402 15.31 8.17 -8.68
N ALA A 403 14.12 7.56 -8.54
CA ALA A 403 13.02 8.11 -7.76
C ALA A 403 13.36 8.38 -6.28
N PRO A 404 13.83 7.40 -5.47
CA PRO A 404 14.13 7.64 -4.06
C PRO A 404 15.37 8.52 -3.87
N LEU A 405 16.39 8.38 -4.72
CA LEU A 405 17.59 9.23 -4.66
C LEU A 405 17.25 10.68 -4.99
N GLY A 406 16.43 10.89 -6.01
CA GLY A 406 15.87 12.19 -6.36
C GLY A 406 15.04 12.78 -5.22
N SER A 407 14.17 11.97 -4.63
CA SER A 407 13.33 12.37 -3.49
C SER A 407 14.16 12.94 -2.34
N LEU A 408 15.20 12.22 -1.94
CA LEU A 408 16.09 12.64 -0.87
C LEU A 408 16.96 13.84 -1.28
N GLY A 409 17.59 13.80 -2.46
CA GLY A 409 18.48 14.85 -2.94
C GLY A 409 17.77 16.20 -3.10
N TRP A 410 16.58 16.20 -3.71
CA TRP A 410 15.77 17.41 -3.87
C TRP A 410 15.17 17.91 -2.56
N THR A 411 14.95 17.05 -1.56
CA THR A 411 14.58 17.51 -0.21
C THR A 411 15.69 18.39 0.39
N PHE A 412 16.95 17.98 0.27
CA PHE A 412 18.07 18.79 0.75
C PHE A 412 18.36 20.01 -0.14
N ALA A 413 18.16 19.90 -1.46
CA ALA A 413 18.31 21.03 -2.37
C ALA A 413 17.25 22.12 -2.09
N THR A 414 15.99 21.73 -1.90
CA THR A 414 14.89 22.65 -1.56
C THR A 414 15.10 23.29 -0.20
N PHE A 415 15.57 22.52 0.79
CA PHE A 415 16.04 23.06 2.06
C PHE A 415 17.15 24.12 1.86
N GLY A 416 18.18 23.81 1.07
CA GLY A 416 19.29 24.72 0.79
C GLY A 416 18.83 26.02 0.14
N MET A 417 17.95 25.93 -0.86
CA MET A 417 17.34 27.09 -1.52
C MET A 417 16.53 27.94 -0.54
N ARG A 418 15.69 27.30 0.29
CA ARG A 418 14.90 27.98 1.32
C ARG A 418 15.78 28.66 2.36
N ALA A 419 16.83 27.98 2.83
CA ALA A 419 17.78 28.52 3.80
C ALA A 419 18.52 29.74 3.21
N ALA A 420 19.00 29.65 1.96
CA ALA A 420 19.65 30.76 1.27
C ALA A 420 18.70 31.95 1.07
N ALA A 421 17.47 31.72 0.60
CA ALA A 421 16.47 32.77 0.44
C ALA A 421 16.12 33.44 1.78
N THR A 422 15.97 32.65 2.85
CA THR A 422 15.71 33.17 4.19
C THR A 422 16.89 33.99 4.70
N TRP A 423 18.11 33.55 4.43
CA TRP A 423 19.33 34.28 4.80
C TRP A 423 19.43 35.63 4.10
N VAL A 424 19.17 35.70 2.78
CA VAL A 424 19.12 36.95 2.02
C VAL A 424 18.03 37.88 2.57
N TYR A 425 16.83 37.34 2.83
CA TYR A 425 15.72 38.11 3.37
C TYR A 425 16.02 38.67 4.77
N CYS A 426 16.61 37.87 5.67
CA CYS A 426 17.04 38.32 6.99
C CYS A 426 18.11 39.41 6.91
N ARG A 427 19.07 39.29 5.98
CA ARG A 427 20.09 40.32 5.73
C ARG A 427 19.50 41.65 5.24
N TYR A 428 18.48 41.59 4.39
CA TYR A 428 17.80 42.78 3.87
C TYR A 428 16.89 43.45 4.92
N THR A 429 16.20 42.65 5.75
CA THR A 429 15.20 43.14 6.71
C THR A 429 15.73 43.36 8.13
N GLY A 430 17.00 43.01 8.39
CA GLY A 430 17.61 43.07 9.73
C GLY A 430 17.02 42.07 10.74
N ARG A 431 16.25 41.07 10.28
CA ARG A 431 15.62 40.05 11.14
C ARG A 431 16.61 38.93 11.50
N ALA A 432 16.38 38.27 12.63
CA ALA A 432 17.17 37.11 13.06
C ALA A 432 16.98 35.91 12.11
N PHE A 433 18.04 35.13 11.91
CA PHE A 433 18.04 33.96 11.03
C PHE A 433 17.63 32.70 11.81
N ASN A 434 16.36 32.34 11.69
CA ASN A 434 15.73 31.34 12.57
C ASN A 434 15.44 30.00 11.84
N VAL A 435 16.22 29.67 10.81
CA VAL A 435 15.98 28.45 10.00
C VAL A 435 16.25 27.16 10.78
N PHE A 436 17.18 27.21 11.73
CA PHE A 436 17.54 26.08 12.61
C PHE A 436 16.89 26.19 13.99
N GLU A 437 15.93 27.08 14.18
CA GLU A 437 15.15 27.05 15.41
C GLU A 437 14.17 25.89 15.37
N TYR A 438 14.15 25.11 16.46
CA TYR A 438 13.19 24.04 16.63
C TYR A 438 11.78 24.64 16.69
N ARG A 439 10.90 24.20 15.78
CA ARG A 439 9.51 24.65 15.76
C ARG A 439 8.66 23.61 16.47
N GLU A 440 8.16 23.96 17.65
CA GLU A 440 7.05 23.20 18.24
C GLU A 440 5.80 23.43 17.41
N PHE A 441 5.37 22.40 16.69
CA PHE A 441 4.13 22.42 15.93
C PHE A 441 2.97 22.12 16.87
N ASP A 442 2.38 23.18 17.44
CA ASP A 442 1.20 23.04 18.29
C ASP A 442 -0.06 22.86 17.43
N VAL A 443 -0.43 21.60 17.22
CA VAL A 443 -1.62 21.20 16.47
C VAL A 443 -2.93 21.60 17.13
N THR A 444 -2.93 21.91 18.44
CA THR A 444 -4.16 22.31 19.16
C THR A 444 -4.68 23.67 18.71
N LYS A 445 -3.81 24.51 18.15
CA LYS A 445 -4.16 25.85 17.62
C LYS A 445 -4.91 25.81 16.28
N TRP A 446 -4.92 24.67 15.58
CA TRP A 446 -5.44 24.56 14.20
C TRP A 446 -6.55 23.52 14.03
N ALA A 447 -6.78 22.68 15.04
CA ALA A 447 -7.95 21.82 15.17
C ALA A 447 -8.69 22.21 16.45
N LEU A 448 -9.40 23.34 16.37
CA LEU A 448 -10.10 23.91 17.52
C LEU A 448 -11.20 22.92 17.99
N PRO A 449 -11.50 22.83 19.29
CA PRO A 449 -12.57 21.96 19.79
C PRO A 449 -13.93 22.19 19.11
N GLU A 450 -14.19 23.44 18.71
CA GLU A 450 -15.36 23.89 17.95
C GLU A 450 -15.40 23.39 16.49
N ASP A 451 -14.22 23.15 15.90
CA ASP A 451 -14.10 22.59 14.55
C ASP A 451 -14.39 21.08 14.53
N ARG A 452 -14.36 20.38 15.67
CA ARG A 452 -14.62 18.92 15.75
C ARG A 452 -16.12 18.65 15.56
N PRO A 453 -16.52 17.52 14.96
CA PRO A 453 -17.90 17.31 14.58
C PRO A 453 -18.73 17.18 15.85
N ALA A 454 -19.87 17.86 15.91
CA ALA A 454 -20.82 17.66 16.99
C ALA A 454 -21.36 16.23 16.93
N ASP A 455 -21.46 15.59 18.09
CA ASP A 455 -22.21 14.34 18.21
C ASP A 455 -23.71 14.60 17.96
N PHE A 456 -24.51 13.54 17.81
CA PHE A 456 -25.97 13.62 17.52
C PHE A 456 -26.76 14.51 18.51
N HIS A 457 -26.18 14.85 19.66
CA HIS A 457 -26.73 15.71 20.71
C HIS A 457 -26.21 17.16 20.73
N GLY A 458 -25.49 17.62 19.70
CA GLY A 458 -25.10 19.03 19.57
C GLY A 458 -23.97 19.47 20.50
N VAL A 459 -23.26 18.53 21.13
CA VAL A 459 -22.06 18.83 21.92
C VAL A 459 -20.85 18.80 21.00
N HIS A 460 -20.28 19.96 20.73
CA HIS A 460 -18.96 20.09 20.09
C HIS A 460 -17.91 19.36 20.95
N GLY A 461 -17.09 18.50 20.34
CA GLY A 461 -15.95 17.87 21.04
C GLY A 461 -15.91 16.34 21.04
N SER A 462 -16.66 15.62 20.21
CA SER A 462 -16.58 14.15 20.11
C SER A 462 -15.49 13.64 19.15
N GLY A 463 -14.37 14.37 19.04
CA GLY A 463 -13.10 13.63 18.98
C GLY A 463 -13.06 12.74 20.21
N ASN A 464 -12.46 11.54 20.13
CA ASN A 464 -12.26 10.71 21.31
C ASN A 464 -11.78 11.63 22.46
N PRO A 465 -12.47 11.69 23.62
CA PRO A 465 -12.06 12.58 24.72
C PRO A 465 -10.60 12.39 25.14
N ASN A 466 -10.04 11.23 24.76
CA ASN A 466 -8.66 10.86 24.96
C ASN A 466 -7.73 11.13 23.75
N ASP A 467 -8.14 11.88 22.73
CA ASP A 467 -7.25 12.29 21.63
C ASP A 467 -6.22 13.29 22.17
N GLY A 468 -4.98 12.83 22.32
CA GLY A 468 -3.90 13.56 23.01
C GLY A 468 -3.61 13.01 24.41
N HIS A 469 -4.53 12.22 24.98
CA HIS A 469 -4.51 11.74 26.36
C HIS A 469 -4.57 10.20 26.46
N LYS A 470 -4.47 9.47 25.35
CA LYS A 470 -4.55 7.99 25.33
C LYS A 470 -3.38 7.34 26.07
N LEU A 471 -2.30 8.10 26.27
CA LEU A 471 -1.14 7.73 27.09
C LEU A 471 -1.16 8.34 28.50
N GLU A 472 -2.13 9.20 28.83
CA GLU A 472 -2.36 9.66 30.20
C GLU A 472 -3.13 8.64 31.03
N ASP A 473 -3.55 7.53 30.41
CA ASP A 473 -4.00 6.34 31.11
C ASP A 473 -2.83 5.78 31.95
N PRO A 474 -2.92 5.77 33.28
CA PRO A 474 -1.86 5.27 34.16
C PRO A 474 -1.56 3.77 33.94
N ALA A 475 -2.39 3.05 33.18
CA ALA A 475 -2.09 1.70 32.72
C ALA A 475 -1.01 1.62 31.62
N VAL A 476 -0.69 2.73 30.93
CA VAL A 476 0.22 2.77 29.77
C VAL A 476 1.52 3.56 30.07
N LEU A 477 1.47 4.56 30.94
CA LEU A 477 2.66 5.25 31.47
C LEU A 477 2.72 5.05 33.00
N PRO A 478 3.85 4.54 33.55
CA PRO A 478 4.05 4.54 35.00
C PRO A 478 3.91 5.97 35.55
N GLU A 479 3.26 6.13 36.70
CA GLU A 479 3.10 7.43 37.36
C GLU A 479 4.44 8.21 37.38
N GLY A 480 4.46 9.36 36.71
CA GLY A 480 5.63 10.24 36.62
C GLY A 480 6.42 10.21 35.31
N ALA A 481 6.13 9.30 34.37
CA ALA A 481 6.78 9.28 33.06
C ALA A 481 6.15 10.31 32.10
N LYS A 482 6.75 11.50 31.95
CA LYS A 482 6.43 12.41 30.83
C LYS A 482 7.01 11.84 29.54
N LEU A 483 6.22 11.82 28.46
CA LEU A 483 6.76 11.62 27.11
C LEU A 483 7.80 12.72 26.86
N LYS A 484 9.08 12.34 26.78
CA LYS A 484 10.12 13.18 26.20
C LYS A 484 9.79 13.40 24.73
N ARG A 485 9.01 14.44 24.43
CA ARG A 485 8.91 14.97 23.07
C ARG A 485 10.32 15.38 22.66
N TYR A 486 10.76 14.95 21.48
CA TYR A 486 12.09 15.32 20.98
C TYR A 486 12.26 16.84 21.11
N GLY A 487 13.33 17.29 21.77
CA GLY A 487 13.64 18.70 21.98
C GLY A 487 13.21 19.34 23.31
N SER A 488 12.52 18.63 24.22
CA SER A 488 12.05 19.21 25.49
C SER A 488 13.13 19.55 26.54
N GLU A 489 14.42 19.50 26.19
CA GLU A 489 15.54 19.81 27.10
C GLU A 489 16.36 21.05 26.67
N ALA A 490 15.85 21.91 25.78
CA ALA A 490 16.61 23.07 25.29
C ALA A 490 16.20 24.45 25.83
N SER A 491 15.34 24.56 26.85
CA SER A 491 14.95 25.87 27.40
C SER A 491 14.95 25.97 28.92
N THR A 492 15.88 25.29 29.59
CA THR A 492 16.27 25.60 30.97
C THR A 492 17.78 25.62 31.08
N ASN A 493 18.35 26.79 30.77
CA ASN A 493 19.37 27.48 31.56
C ASN A 493 19.53 28.91 31.06
#